data_AF-A0A246U184-F1
#
_entry.id   AF-A0A246U184-F1
#
_cell.length_a   1.000
_cell.length_b   1.000
_cell.length_c   1.000
_cell.angle_alpha   90.00
_cell.angle_beta   90.00
_cell.angle_gamma   90.00
#
_symmetry.space_group_name_H-M   'P 1'
#
loop_
_entity.id
_entity.type
_entity.pdbx_description
1 polymer ?
#
loop_
_entity_poly.entity_id
_entity_poly.type
_entity_poly.pdbx_seq_one_letter_code
_entity_poly.pdbx_strand_id
1 'polypeptide(L)'
;MFNVQLSLPLVLINLLGVAGIVIWHLQGRNRPTARLVVQILFFAGMTAVLIFAGILPHRVDETQFSGLMDVLSISARVLWWTHLAWTLIGFVRIYIVLERRPREARLLQDLIVAVVYLGVALSILGFVFKAPIGTLVATSGVVAIIFGLALQNTLGDVFSGIALTLGRPFAIGDWIVMSDGTEGRVIENNWRSTFLLTGAHNVVVLPNSVLAKVGLTNLSRPDETHQITLLVRIDASHRPQLVEEAMRTALRGSTRIVQDPPPIVALKGIDAMTIETELQFRVTSPANRTPARNEVIDLVHNYCRQSGLSLAMPPRSYLYASPEADEVKLRSSGAL
;
A
#
# COMPACT_ATOMS: atom_id res chain seq x y z
N MET A 1 35.46 40.72 34.53
CA MET A 1 33.99 40.95 34.60
C MET A 1 33.18 39.93 33.80
N PHE A 2 33.61 39.53 32.59
CA PHE A 2 32.94 38.51 31.76
C PHE A 2 32.76 37.12 32.42
N ASN A 3 33.75 36.62 33.19
CA ASN A 3 33.66 35.29 33.83
C ASN A 3 32.56 35.17 34.89
N VAL A 4 32.13 36.28 35.51
CA VAL A 4 31.09 36.23 36.57
C VAL A 4 29.70 36.15 35.96
N GLN A 5 29.45 36.83 34.82
CA GLN A 5 28.15 36.80 34.13
C GLN A 5 27.81 35.42 33.52
N LEU A 6 28.82 34.64 33.10
CA LEU A 6 28.62 33.30 32.54
C LEU A 6 28.57 32.19 33.61
N SER A 7 29.04 32.46 34.83
CA SER A 7 29.07 31.48 35.92
C SER A 7 27.67 31.04 36.37
N LEU A 8 26.76 32.00 36.56
CA LEU A 8 25.42 31.74 37.08
C LEU A 8 24.57 30.90 36.10
N PRO A 9 24.52 31.20 34.77
CA PRO A 9 23.84 30.33 33.81
C PRO A 9 24.37 28.90 33.78
N LEU A 10 25.69 28.71 33.82
CA LEU A 10 26.30 27.37 33.78
C LEU A 10 25.95 26.54 35.02
N VAL A 11 26.00 27.14 36.21
CA VAL A 11 25.56 26.49 37.45
C VAL A 11 24.08 26.15 37.37
N LEU A 12 23.24 27.06 36.88
CA LEU A 12 21.81 26.87 36.79
C LEU A 12 21.42 25.74 35.82
N ILE A 13 22.12 25.60 34.68
CA ILE A 13 21.92 24.46 33.76
C ILE A 13 22.30 23.14 34.43
N ASN A 14 23.42 23.09 35.14
CA ASN A 14 23.83 21.89 35.87
C ASN A 14 22.79 21.50 36.94
N LEU A 15 22.29 22.47 37.71
CA LEU A 15 21.24 22.24 38.70
C LEU A 15 19.94 21.75 38.05
N LEU A 16 19.49 22.39 36.97
CA LEU A 16 18.31 21.96 36.22
C LEU A 16 18.47 20.55 35.64
N GLY A 17 19.63 20.25 35.05
CA GLY A 17 19.89 18.93 34.46
C GLY A 17 19.92 17.84 35.53
N VAL A 18 20.59 18.06 36.67
CA VAL A 18 20.61 17.09 37.78
C VAL A 18 19.20 16.93 38.38
N ALA A 19 18.47 18.02 38.59
CA ALA A 19 17.09 17.97 39.07
C ALA A 19 16.19 17.17 38.12
N GLY A 20 16.33 17.35 36.81
CA GLY A 20 15.63 16.59 35.78
C GLY A 20 15.89 15.08 35.89
N ILE A 21 17.16 14.69 36.09
CA ILE A 21 17.55 13.28 36.31
C ILE A 21 16.91 12.71 37.58
N VAL A 22 16.96 13.46 38.69
CA VAL A 22 16.40 13.02 39.97
C VAL A 22 14.89 12.84 39.85
N ILE A 23 14.17 13.82 39.30
CA ILE A 23 12.72 13.75 39.12
C ILE A 23 12.34 12.58 38.21
N TRP A 24 13.11 12.33 37.14
CA TRP A 24 12.87 11.19 36.25
C TRP A 24 12.95 9.84 36.99
N HIS A 25 13.90 9.68 37.92
CA HIS A 25 14.00 8.48 38.75
C HIS A 25 12.81 8.35 39.71
N LEU A 26 12.40 9.46 40.33
CA LEU A 26 11.30 9.50 41.29
C LEU A 26 9.92 9.25 40.65
N GLN A 27 9.71 9.64 39.39
CA GLN A 27 8.39 9.62 38.76
C GLN A 27 7.82 8.21 38.48
N GLY A 28 8.64 7.15 38.57
CA GLY A 28 8.20 5.76 38.40
C GLY A 28 7.71 5.41 36.99
N ARG A 29 7.71 4.13 36.59
CA ARG A 29 7.47 3.72 35.18
C ARG A 29 6.01 3.82 34.70
N ASN A 30 5.06 4.08 35.59
CA ASN A 30 3.63 3.91 35.31
C ASN A 30 2.93 5.12 34.64
N ARG A 31 3.63 6.25 34.41
CA ARG A 31 3.03 7.46 33.82
C ARG A 31 3.89 8.02 32.66
N PRO A 32 3.76 7.47 31.44
CA PRO A 32 4.62 7.84 30.31
C PRO A 32 4.40 9.29 29.82
N THR A 33 3.16 9.77 29.82
CA THR A 33 2.79 11.15 29.44
C THR A 33 3.40 12.18 30.38
N ALA A 34 3.23 11.98 31.70
CA ALA A 34 3.78 12.87 32.72
C ALA A 34 5.33 12.94 32.68
N ARG A 35 5.99 11.82 32.35
CA ARG A 35 7.44 11.78 32.15
C ARG A 35 7.88 12.64 30.98
N LEU A 36 7.21 12.52 29.82
CA LEU A 36 7.54 13.33 28.65
C LEU A 36 7.34 14.82 28.93
N VAL A 37 6.24 15.20 29.58
CA VAL A 37 5.99 16.60 29.96
C VAL A 37 7.13 17.15 30.82
N VAL A 38 7.56 16.40 31.84
CA VAL A 38 8.68 16.80 32.69
C VAL A 38 9.99 16.92 31.89
N GLN A 39 10.29 15.95 31.01
CA GLN A 39 11.47 16.00 30.15
C GLN A 39 11.47 17.25 29.24
N ILE A 40 10.33 17.55 28.62
CA ILE A 40 10.14 18.75 27.79
C ILE A 40 10.37 20.01 28.62
N LEU A 41 9.79 20.10 29.83
CA LEU A 41 9.95 21.27 30.70
C LEU A 41 11.41 21.50 31.10
N PHE A 42 12.13 20.46 31.53
CA PHE A 42 13.55 20.57 31.87
C PHE A 42 14.42 20.89 30.66
N PHE A 43 14.17 20.25 29.52
CA PHE A 43 14.90 20.52 28.29
C PHE A 43 14.66 21.96 27.80
N ALA A 44 13.40 22.42 27.79
CA ALA A 44 13.04 23.79 27.43
C ALA A 44 13.64 24.80 28.40
N GLY A 45 13.62 24.52 29.71
CA GLY A 45 14.24 25.36 30.74
C GLY A 45 15.75 25.50 30.53
N MET A 46 16.47 24.39 30.34
CA MET A 46 17.91 24.45 30.06
C MET A 46 18.21 25.18 28.74
N THR A 47 17.39 24.96 27.70
CA THR A 47 17.52 25.63 26.40
C THR A 47 17.32 27.14 26.53
N ALA A 48 16.31 27.58 27.29
CA ALA A 48 16.07 28.99 27.55
C ALA A 48 17.27 29.64 28.24
N VAL A 49 17.82 28.98 29.27
CA VAL A 49 18.97 29.50 30.02
C VAL A 49 20.21 29.63 29.13
N LEU A 50 20.47 28.65 28.26
CA LEU A 50 21.56 28.72 27.28
C LEU A 50 21.38 29.88 26.30
N ILE A 51 20.18 30.06 25.74
CA ILE A 51 19.87 31.14 24.80
C ILE A 51 20.03 32.51 25.48
N PHE A 52 19.48 32.70 26.67
CA PHE A 52 19.60 33.97 27.41
C PHE A 52 21.04 34.28 27.81
N ALA A 53 21.87 33.25 28.05
CA ALA A 53 23.28 33.40 28.33
C ALA A 53 24.14 33.60 27.07
N GLY A 54 23.56 33.52 25.87
CA GLY A 54 24.30 33.57 24.60
C GLY A 54 25.18 32.35 24.34
N ILE A 55 24.99 31.25 25.09
CA ILE A 55 25.77 30.02 24.96
C ILE A 55 25.05 29.09 23.98
N LEU A 56 25.68 28.83 22.84
CA LEU A 56 25.11 27.95 21.81
C LEU A 56 25.66 26.53 22.00
N PRO A 57 24.85 25.55 22.44
CA PRO A 57 25.35 24.20 22.79
C PRO A 57 25.87 23.39 21.60
N HIS A 58 25.57 23.83 20.38
CA HIS A 58 25.99 23.22 19.11
C HIS A 58 27.13 23.98 18.42
N ARG A 59 27.67 25.02 19.07
CA ARG A 59 28.87 25.70 18.58
C ARG A 59 30.08 25.24 19.37
N VAL A 60 31.14 24.93 18.64
CA VAL A 60 32.47 24.78 19.23
C VAL A 60 32.89 26.18 19.66
N ASP A 61 32.72 26.49 20.95
CA ASP A 61 33.13 27.80 21.45
C ASP A 61 34.65 27.81 21.64
N GLU A 62 35.28 28.87 21.15
CA GLU A 62 36.69 29.19 21.41
C GLU A 62 36.89 29.91 22.76
N THR A 63 35.82 30.16 23.51
CA THR A 63 35.92 30.73 24.86
C THR A 63 36.75 29.80 25.75
N GLN A 64 37.98 30.23 26.04
CA GLN A 64 38.89 29.54 26.93
C GLN A 64 38.46 29.79 28.38
N PHE A 65 37.60 28.91 28.89
CA PHE A 65 37.42 28.78 30.33
C PHE A 65 38.62 28.05 30.93
N SER A 66 38.94 28.32 32.20
CA SER A 66 39.98 27.61 32.94
C SER A 66 39.45 27.10 34.28
N GLY A 67 39.98 25.96 34.74
CA GLY A 67 39.62 25.34 36.01
C GLY A 67 38.15 24.90 36.07
N LEU A 68 37.46 25.22 37.17
CA LEU A 68 36.09 24.77 37.44
C LEU A 68 35.06 25.24 36.40
N MET A 69 35.28 26.39 35.76
CA MET A 69 34.33 26.94 34.80
C MET A 69 34.27 26.12 33.51
N ASP A 70 35.41 25.54 33.10
CA ASP A 70 35.48 24.67 31.94
C ASP A 70 34.71 23.36 32.20
N VAL A 71 34.92 22.76 33.38
CA VAL A 71 34.18 21.57 33.83
C VAL A 71 32.67 21.84 33.86
N LEU A 72 32.24 22.98 34.40
CA LEU A 72 30.83 23.38 34.46
C LEU A 72 30.22 23.60 33.07
N SER A 73 30.99 24.17 32.13
CA SER A 73 30.57 24.36 30.74
C SER A 73 30.39 23.02 30.02
N ILE A 74 31.37 22.13 30.14
CA ILE A 74 31.34 20.78 29.55
C ILE A 74 30.14 20.01 30.10
N SER A 75 29.98 19.97 31.43
CA SER A 75 28.87 19.24 32.07
C SER A 75 27.51 19.81 31.69
N ALA A 76 27.37 21.14 31.61
CA ALA A 76 26.13 21.79 31.17
C ALA A 76 25.72 21.37 29.74
N ARG A 77 26.68 21.36 28.80
CA ARG A 77 26.41 20.96 27.40
C ARG A 77 26.09 19.47 27.30
N VAL A 78 26.80 18.61 28.03
CA VAL A 78 26.51 17.16 28.07
C VAL A 78 25.11 16.89 28.64
N LEU A 79 24.74 17.57 29.73
CA LEU A 79 23.41 17.46 30.32
C LEU A 79 22.32 17.90 29.34
N TRP A 80 22.54 19.00 28.62
CA TRP A 80 21.62 19.49 27.60
C TRP A 80 21.39 18.46 26.47
N TRP A 81 22.47 17.95 25.88
CA TRP A 81 22.42 16.91 24.84
C TRP A 81 21.73 15.62 25.33
N THR A 82 21.98 15.22 26.58
CA THR A 82 21.33 14.06 27.20
C THR A 82 19.82 14.26 27.37
N HIS A 83 19.39 15.45 27.79
CA HIS A 83 17.97 15.76 27.95
C HIS A 83 17.25 15.91 26.60
N LEU A 84 17.94 16.39 25.56
CA LEU A 84 17.43 16.35 24.19
C LEU A 84 17.15 14.89 23.77
N ALA A 85 18.13 13.98 23.97
CA ALA A 85 17.97 12.57 23.65
C ALA A 85 16.77 11.95 24.36
N TRP A 86 16.66 12.18 25.67
CA TRP A 86 15.56 11.66 26.47
C TRP A 86 14.20 12.21 26.06
N THR A 87 14.12 13.50 25.70
CA THR A 87 12.90 14.11 25.20
C THR A 87 12.48 13.49 23.87
N LEU A 88 13.40 13.33 22.92
CA LEU A 88 13.16 12.67 21.63
C LEU A 88 12.69 11.22 21.82
N ILE A 89 13.36 10.45 22.69
CA ILE A 89 12.98 9.07 23.00
C ILE A 89 11.60 9.01 23.69
N GLY A 90 11.28 10.00 24.53
CA GLY A 90 9.98 10.13 25.17
C GLY A 90 8.85 10.29 24.16
N PHE A 91 9.05 11.08 23.09
CA PHE A 91 8.12 11.19 21.97
C PHE A 91 7.92 9.86 21.22
N VAL A 92 8.99 9.12 20.97
CA VAL A 92 8.88 7.80 20.32
C VAL A 92 8.10 6.83 21.20
N ARG A 93 8.34 6.85 22.52
CA ARG A 93 7.66 5.98 23.48
C ARG A 93 6.17 6.32 23.65
N ILE A 94 5.79 7.60 23.65
CA ILE A 94 4.39 8.01 23.84
C ILE A 94 3.52 7.66 22.62
N TYR A 95 4.06 7.84 21.41
CA TYR A 95 3.37 7.52 20.16
C TYR A 95 2.86 6.06 20.18
N ILE A 96 3.72 5.11 20.55
CA ILE A 96 3.37 3.69 20.58
C ILE A 96 2.31 3.36 21.65
N VAL A 97 2.39 3.98 22.84
CA VAL A 97 1.42 3.76 23.91
C VAL A 97 0.04 4.25 23.50
N LEU A 98 -0.02 5.36 22.76
CA LEU A 98 -1.27 5.95 22.28
C LEU A 98 -1.89 5.12 21.14
N GLU A 99 -1.07 4.66 20.19
CA GLU A 99 -1.53 3.92 19.01
C GLU A 99 -1.86 2.42 19.26
N ARG A 100 -1.64 1.88 20.48
CA ARG A 100 -1.88 0.46 20.86
C ARG A 100 -1.32 -0.58 19.86
N ARG A 101 -0.20 -0.30 19.20
CA ARG A 101 0.37 -1.18 18.15
C ARG A 101 1.05 -2.43 18.76
N PRO A 102 1.00 -3.58 18.07
CA PRO A 102 1.51 -4.86 18.57
C PRO A 102 3.03 -4.91 18.77
N ARG A 103 3.50 -5.98 19.44
CA ARG A 103 4.90 -6.25 19.86
C ARG A 103 5.97 -6.05 18.77
N GLU A 104 5.62 -6.11 17.50
CA GLU A 104 6.52 -5.94 16.35
C GLU A 104 7.08 -4.50 16.20
N ALA A 105 6.39 -3.48 16.73
CA ALA A 105 6.89 -2.11 16.73
C ALA A 105 8.11 -1.89 17.65
N ARG A 106 8.45 -2.87 18.51
CA ARG A 106 9.58 -2.77 19.44
C ARG A 106 10.94 -2.75 18.73
N LEU A 107 11.11 -3.51 17.66
CA LEU A 107 12.37 -3.53 16.92
C LEU A 107 12.65 -2.19 16.23
N LEU A 108 11.64 -1.60 15.60
CA LEU A 108 11.75 -0.26 15.01
C LEU A 108 11.99 0.81 16.08
N GLN A 109 11.35 0.66 17.25
CA GLN A 109 11.61 1.55 18.40
C GLN A 109 13.06 1.47 18.85
N ASP A 110 13.58 0.27 19.10
CA ASP A 110 14.94 0.07 19.59
C ASP A 110 15.96 0.61 18.58
N LEU A 111 15.68 0.46 17.27
CA LEU A 111 16.48 1.05 16.20
C LEU A 111 16.46 2.58 16.25
N ILE A 112 15.28 3.22 16.35
CA ILE A 112 15.17 4.68 16.44
C ILE A 112 15.90 5.20 17.69
N VAL A 113 15.71 4.53 18.83
CA VAL A 113 16.39 4.88 20.09
C VAL A 113 17.91 4.77 19.95
N ALA A 114 18.41 3.71 19.31
CA ALA A 114 19.84 3.54 19.04
C ALA A 114 20.39 4.65 18.14
N VAL A 115 19.67 5.03 17.08
CA VAL A 115 20.06 6.12 16.17
C VAL A 115 20.09 7.47 16.91
N VAL A 116 19.09 7.76 17.75
CA VAL A 116 19.07 8.99 18.55
C VAL A 116 20.26 9.05 19.51
N TYR A 117 20.53 7.96 20.23
CA TYR A 117 21.69 7.92 21.14
C TYR A 117 23.02 8.03 20.40
N LEU A 118 23.16 7.37 19.25
CA LEU A 118 24.37 7.48 18.42
C LEU A 118 24.58 8.92 17.94
N GLY A 119 23.54 9.56 17.41
CA GLY A 119 23.61 10.94 16.93
C GLY A 119 23.97 11.93 18.05
N VAL A 120 23.39 11.75 19.23
CA VAL A 120 23.70 12.59 20.41
C VAL A 120 25.11 12.33 20.93
N ALA A 121 25.57 11.07 20.98
CA ALA A 121 26.92 10.73 21.39
C ALA A 121 27.97 11.37 20.45
N LEU A 122 27.76 11.28 19.13
CA LEU A 122 28.61 11.95 18.14
C LEU A 122 28.56 13.47 18.28
N SER A 123 27.39 14.05 18.56
CA SER A 123 27.22 15.49 18.79
C SER A 123 27.98 15.96 20.04
N ILE A 124 27.93 15.19 21.13
CA ILE A 124 28.73 15.47 22.34
C ILE A 124 30.21 15.40 22.02
N LEU A 125 30.66 14.36 21.32
CA LEU A 125 32.06 14.16 20.96
C LEU A 125 32.59 15.30 20.08
N GLY A 126 31.81 15.76 19.10
CA GLY A 126 32.20 16.85 18.20
C GLY A 126 32.06 18.25 18.80
N PHE A 127 30.90 18.59 19.36
CA PHE A 127 30.61 19.97 19.80
C PHE A 127 31.09 20.28 21.22
N VAL A 128 31.20 19.26 22.09
CA VAL A 128 31.63 19.46 23.48
C VAL A 128 33.11 19.14 23.63
N PHE A 129 33.54 17.96 23.18
CA PHE A 129 34.93 17.52 23.31
C PHE A 129 35.84 17.93 22.14
N LYS A 130 35.30 18.63 21.13
CA LYS A 130 36.04 19.15 19.98
C LYS A 130 36.77 18.05 19.19
N ALA A 131 36.30 16.81 19.28
CA ALA A 131 36.91 15.71 18.58
C ALA A 131 36.63 15.80 17.06
N PRO A 132 37.57 15.37 16.20
CA PRO A 132 37.42 15.42 14.75
C PRO A 132 36.48 14.31 14.25
N ILE A 133 35.18 14.45 14.54
CA ILE A 133 34.14 13.49 14.12
C ILE A 133 33.90 13.49 12.61
N GLY A 134 34.37 14.51 11.88
CA GLY A 134 34.20 14.61 10.42
C GLY A 134 34.72 13.38 9.67
N THR A 135 35.89 12.86 10.06
CA THR A 135 36.46 11.65 9.45
C THR A 135 35.66 10.39 9.79
N LEU A 136 35.13 10.29 11.01
CA LEU A 136 34.27 9.17 11.43
C LEU A 136 32.95 9.17 10.67
N VAL A 137 32.32 10.33 10.53
CA VAL A 137 31.08 10.48 9.77
C VAL A 137 31.32 10.20 8.30
N ALA A 138 32.39 10.76 7.71
CA ALA A 138 32.73 10.54 6.30
C ALA A 138 32.98 9.06 5.98
N THR A 139 33.74 8.34 6.83
CA THR A 139 34.01 6.91 6.62
C THR A 139 32.78 6.04 6.91
N SER A 140 31.92 6.44 7.85
CA SER A 140 30.65 5.75 8.12
C SER A 140 29.63 5.86 6.97
N GLY A 141 29.82 6.79 6.04
CA GLY A 141 28.94 6.97 4.88
C GLY A 141 28.81 5.71 4.02
N VAL A 142 29.91 4.98 3.79
CA VAL A 142 29.89 3.73 3.02
C VAL A 142 29.05 2.67 3.74
N VAL A 143 29.21 2.55 5.06
CA VAL A 143 28.44 1.62 5.89
C VAL A 143 26.95 1.97 5.85
N ALA A 144 26.61 3.27 5.96
CA ALA A 144 25.23 3.73 5.84
C ALA A 144 24.61 3.43 4.47
N ILE A 145 25.37 3.57 3.38
CA ILE A 145 24.92 3.20 2.02
C ILE A 145 24.67 1.70 1.93
N ILE A 146 25.58 0.86 2.43
CA ILE A 146 25.42 -0.60 2.43
C ILE A 146 24.16 -1.02 3.20
N PHE A 147 23.93 -0.47 4.40
CA PHE A 147 22.71 -0.73 5.16
C PHE A 147 21.47 -0.20 4.44
N GLY A 148 21.54 0.99 3.83
CA GLY A 148 20.44 1.56 3.06
C GLY A 148 20.02 0.68 1.88
N LEU A 149 21.00 0.16 1.13
CA LEU A 149 20.77 -0.77 0.03
C LEU A 149 20.22 -2.11 0.54
N ALA A 150 20.75 -2.64 1.65
CA ALA A 150 20.27 -3.88 2.26
C ALA A 150 18.81 -3.76 2.75
N LEU A 151 18.41 -2.60 3.30
CA LEU A 151 17.06 -2.35 3.82
C LEU A 151 16.10 -1.78 2.78
N GLN A 152 16.55 -1.47 1.56
CA GLN A 152 15.75 -0.79 0.53
C GLN A 152 14.40 -1.50 0.30
N ASN A 153 14.42 -2.82 0.14
CA ASN A 153 13.22 -3.61 -0.11
C ASN A 153 12.29 -3.65 1.12
N THR A 154 12.86 -3.83 2.31
CA THR A 154 12.10 -3.87 3.57
C THR A 154 11.39 -2.54 3.83
N LEU A 155 12.08 -1.41 3.62
CA LEU A 155 11.47 -0.08 3.75
C LEU A 155 10.38 0.14 2.70
N GLY A 156 10.62 -0.27 1.46
CA GLY A 156 9.62 -0.22 0.39
C GLY A 156 8.35 -1.00 0.74
N ASP A 157 8.48 -2.18 1.33
CA ASP A 157 7.34 -3.00 1.77
C ASP A 157 6.55 -2.35 2.91
N VAL A 158 7.23 -1.70 3.86
CA VAL A 158 6.57 -0.95 4.95
C VAL A 158 5.79 0.24 4.39
N PHE A 159 6.40 1.06 3.53
CA PHE A 159 5.73 2.22 2.93
C PHE A 159 4.56 1.80 2.05
N SER A 160 4.67 0.67 1.35
CA SER A 160 3.59 0.08 0.57
C SER A 160 2.37 -0.27 1.45
N GLY A 161 2.59 -0.87 2.62
CA GLY A 161 1.53 -1.16 3.58
C GLY A 161 0.86 0.09 4.17
N ILE A 162 1.66 1.12 4.48
CA ILE A 162 1.16 2.41 4.96
C ILE A 162 0.33 3.11 3.88
N ALA A 163 0.81 3.15 2.64
CA ALA A 163 0.13 3.78 1.51
C ALA A 163 -1.24 3.15 1.23
N LEU A 164 -1.33 1.82 1.25
CA LEU A 164 -2.62 1.10 1.14
C LEU A 164 -3.60 1.48 2.25
N THR A 165 -3.10 1.56 3.48
CA THR A 165 -3.92 1.87 4.66
C THR A 165 -4.43 3.31 4.62
N LEU A 166 -3.60 4.26 4.19
CA LEU A 166 -3.96 5.67 4.06
C LEU A 166 -4.85 5.96 2.86
N GLY A 167 -4.52 5.38 1.71
CA GLY A 167 -5.26 5.59 0.46
C GLY A 167 -6.65 4.92 0.45
N ARG A 168 -6.85 3.88 1.27
CA ARG A 168 -8.11 3.11 1.36
C ARG A 168 -8.74 2.81 -0.01
N PRO A 169 -8.00 2.21 -0.96
CA PRO A 169 -8.51 1.94 -2.31
C PRO A 169 -9.67 0.92 -2.32
N PHE A 170 -9.82 0.15 -1.24
CA PHE A 170 -10.91 -0.77 -1.00
C PHE A 170 -11.29 -0.80 0.49
N ALA A 171 -12.47 -1.30 0.79
CA ALA A 171 -12.96 -1.55 2.13
C ALA A 171 -13.23 -3.04 2.36
N ILE A 172 -13.40 -3.42 3.64
CA ILE A 172 -13.92 -4.75 3.99
C ILE A 172 -15.30 -4.90 3.35
N GLY A 173 -15.51 -6.00 2.64
CA GLY A 173 -16.72 -6.29 1.89
C GLY A 173 -16.58 -6.09 0.37
N ASP A 174 -15.61 -5.30 -0.09
CA ASP A 174 -15.38 -5.03 -1.51
C ASP A 174 -14.85 -6.27 -2.23
N TRP A 175 -15.26 -6.47 -3.48
CA TRP A 175 -14.64 -7.41 -4.39
C TRP A 175 -13.46 -6.75 -5.10
N ILE A 176 -12.30 -7.40 -5.07
CA ILE A 176 -11.11 -6.92 -5.79
C ILE A 176 -10.56 -8.00 -6.71
N VAL A 177 -10.04 -7.56 -7.85
CA VAL A 177 -9.30 -8.40 -8.78
C VAL A 177 -7.90 -7.83 -8.97
N MET A 178 -6.91 -8.70 -8.91
CA MET A 178 -5.51 -8.38 -9.13
C MET A 178 -5.13 -8.63 -10.59
N SER A 179 -4.03 -8.02 -11.03
CA SER A 179 -3.53 -8.15 -12.40
C SER A 179 -3.11 -9.58 -12.77
N ASP A 180 -2.84 -10.44 -11.78
CA ASP A 180 -2.54 -11.87 -11.98
C ASP A 180 -3.81 -12.74 -12.15
N GLY A 181 -5.00 -12.14 -12.10
CA GLY A 181 -6.29 -12.81 -12.22
C GLY A 181 -6.86 -13.34 -10.90
N THR A 182 -6.13 -13.20 -9.79
CA THR A 182 -6.68 -13.56 -8.47
C THR A 182 -7.81 -12.62 -8.10
N GLU A 183 -8.95 -13.19 -7.75
CA GLU A 183 -10.16 -12.46 -7.41
C GLU A 183 -10.74 -12.93 -6.07
N GLY A 184 -11.19 -11.99 -5.24
CA GLY A 184 -11.89 -12.33 -4.01
C GLY A 184 -12.50 -11.13 -3.30
N ARG A 185 -13.34 -11.44 -2.32
CA ARG A 185 -13.98 -10.46 -1.44
C ARG A 185 -13.10 -10.18 -0.23
N VAL A 186 -12.83 -8.92 0.07
CA VAL A 186 -12.06 -8.52 1.25
C VAL A 186 -12.85 -8.86 2.51
N ILE A 187 -12.35 -9.78 3.33
CA ILE A 187 -13.00 -10.16 4.60
C ILE A 187 -12.35 -9.49 5.81
N GLU A 188 -11.05 -9.23 5.73
CA GLU A 188 -10.27 -8.57 6.77
C GLU A 188 -9.07 -7.86 6.13
N ASN A 189 -8.69 -6.73 6.68
CA ASN A 189 -7.40 -6.11 6.40
C ASN A 189 -6.74 -5.63 7.69
N ASN A 190 -5.43 -5.81 7.78
CA ASN A 190 -4.61 -5.25 8.83
C ASN A 190 -3.44 -4.46 8.20
N TRP A 191 -2.51 -3.98 9.03
CA TRP A 191 -1.41 -3.14 8.55
C TRP A 191 -0.40 -3.89 7.68
N ARG A 192 -0.33 -5.23 7.76
CA ARG A 192 0.64 -6.07 7.04
C ARG A 192 0.02 -6.89 5.91
N SER A 193 -1.23 -7.32 6.06
CA SER A 193 -1.87 -8.27 5.15
C SER A 193 -3.37 -8.00 4.98
N THR A 194 -3.88 -8.40 3.82
CA THR A 194 -5.30 -8.40 3.47
C THR A 194 -5.75 -9.83 3.19
N PHE A 195 -6.93 -10.19 3.66
CA PHE A 195 -7.53 -11.51 3.54
C PHE A 195 -8.67 -11.45 2.54
N LEU A 196 -8.59 -12.27 1.51
CA LEU A 196 -9.59 -12.35 0.44
C LEU A 196 -10.29 -13.70 0.47
N LEU A 197 -11.63 -13.70 0.48
CA LEU A 197 -12.44 -14.88 0.26
C LEU A 197 -12.70 -15.05 -1.22
N THR A 198 -12.14 -16.10 -1.80
CA THR A 198 -12.30 -16.44 -3.22
C THR A 198 -13.66 -17.07 -3.51
N GLY A 199 -14.08 -17.09 -4.78
CA GLY A 199 -15.31 -17.78 -5.21
C GLY A 199 -15.32 -19.29 -4.93
N ALA A 200 -14.13 -19.91 -4.79
CA ALA A 200 -13.96 -21.30 -4.37
C ALA A 200 -14.04 -21.51 -2.84
N HIS A 201 -14.45 -20.48 -2.09
CA HIS A 201 -14.55 -20.49 -0.63
C HIS A 201 -13.21 -20.68 0.12
N ASN A 202 -12.09 -20.32 -0.51
CA ASN A 202 -10.77 -20.32 0.11
C ASN A 202 -10.36 -18.91 0.55
N VAL A 203 -9.66 -18.79 1.68
CA VAL A 203 -9.06 -17.54 2.14
C VAL A 203 -7.64 -17.41 1.61
N VAL A 204 -7.40 -16.40 0.79
CA VAL A 204 -6.09 -16.01 0.27
C VAL A 204 -5.56 -14.85 1.11
N VAL A 205 -4.36 -15.03 1.67
CA VAL A 205 -3.70 -14.01 2.51
C VAL A 205 -2.61 -13.34 1.69
N LEU A 206 -2.75 -12.03 1.48
CA LEU A 206 -1.83 -11.26 0.67
C LEU A 206 -1.10 -10.22 1.52
N PRO A 207 0.23 -10.14 1.46
CA PRO A 207 0.96 -9.03 2.04
C PRO A 207 0.53 -7.72 1.37
N ASN A 208 0.30 -6.68 2.17
CA ASN A 208 -0.04 -5.36 1.64
C ASN A 208 1.06 -4.82 0.73
N SER A 209 2.33 -5.17 0.98
CA SER A 209 3.44 -4.81 0.09
C SER A 209 3.30 -5.39 -1.32
N VAL A 210 2.77 -6.61 -1.43
CA VAL A 210 2.50 -7.24 -2.73
C VAL A 210 1.27 -6.61 -3.37
N LEU A 211 0.19 -6.41 -2.62
CA LEU A 211 -1.03 -5.76 -3.10
C LEU A 211 -0.81 -4.32 -3.57
N ALA A 212 0.14 -3.57 -2.99
CA ALA A 212 0.45 -2.23 -3.43
C ALA A 212 1.25 -2.21 -4.73
N LYS A 213 2.02 -3.28 -4.99
CA LYS A 213 2.88 -3.42 -6.18
C LYS A 213 2.12 -3.99 -7.37
N VAL A 214 1.19 -4.92 -7.12
CA VAL A 214 0.33 -5.51 -8.13
C VAL A 214 -0.89 -4.60 -8.31
N GLY A 215 -1.10 -4.08 -9.53
CA GLY A 215 -2.28 -3.27 -9.82
C GLY A 215 -3.57 -4.02 -9.46
N LEU A 216 -4.49 -3.32 -8.77
CA LEU A 216 -5.78 -3.86 -8.35
C LEU A 216 -6.93 -3.07 -8.98
N THR A 217 -8.01 -3.78 -9.30
CA THR A 217 -9.29 -3.20 -9.72
C THR A 217 -10.34 -3.52 -8.67
N ASN A 218 -11.02 -2.49 -8.18
CA ASN A 218 -12.15 -2.65 -7.26
C ASN A 218 -13.42 -2.88 -8.09
N LEU A 219 -14.03 -4.05 -7.94
CA LEU A 219 -15.24 -4.45 -8.65
C LEU A 219 -16.53 -4.00 -7.94
N SER A 220 -16.42 -3.46 -6.74
CA SER A 220 -17.53 -2.97 -5.91
C SER A 220 -17.71 -1.45 -5.98
N ARG A 221 -16.91 -0.75 -6.80
CA ARG A 221 -16.98 0.71 -6.97
C ARG A 221 -17.01 1.08 -8.46
N PRO A 222 -17.76 2.12 -8.88
CA PRO A 222 -18.52 3.08 -8.06
C PRO A 222 -19.80 2.50 -7.43
N ASP A 223 -20.31 1.39 -7.95
CA ASP A 223 -21.45 0.65 -7.43
C ASP A 223 -21.15 -0.86 -7.46
N GLU A 224 -21.91 -1.66 -6.72
CA GLU A 224 -21.69 -3.12 -6.64
C GLU A 224 -22.10 -3.87 -7.92
N THR A 225 -22.70 -3.17 -8.90
CA THR A 225 -23.14 -3.83 -10.12
C THR A 225 -21.95 -4.18 -11.01
N HIS A 226 -21.96 -5.41 -11.51
CA HIS A 226 -20.87 -5.93 -12.34
C HIS A 226 -21.39 -6.30 -13.71
N GLN A 227 -20.77 -5.76 -14.76
CA GLN A 227 -21.15 -6.04 -16.14
C GLN A 227 -20.60 -7.40 -16.60
N ILE A 228 -21.47 -8.16 -17.25
CA ILE A 228 -21.19 -9.45 -17.87
C ILE A 228 -21.45 -9.31 -19.36
N THR A 229 -20.58 -9.93 -20.15
CA THR A 229 -20.72 -10.03 -21.59
C THR A 229 -20.92 -11.49 -21.98
N LEU A 230 -21.98 -11.77 -22.75
CA LEU A 230 -22.28 -13.08 -23.30
C LEU A 230 -22.38 -12.99 -24.83
N LEU A 231 -21.52 -13.73 -25.53
CA LEU A 231 -21.57 -13.86 -26.98
C LEU A 231 -22.57 -14.96 -27.38
N VAL A 232 -23.49 -14.62 -28.26
CA VAL A 232 -24.47 -15.53 -28.86
C VAL A 232 -24.32 -15.46 -30.38
N ARG A 233 -24.27 -16.62 -31.03
CA ARG A 233 -24.16 -16.74 -32.49
C ARG A 233 -25.46 -17.28 -33.07
N ILE A 234 -26.09 -16.49 -33.91
CA ILE A 234 -27.36 -16.82 -34.57
C ILE A 234 -27.12 -17.05 -36.04
N ASP A 235 -27.85 -17.96 -36.66
CA ASP A 235 -27.72 -18.26 -38.09
C ASP A 235 -28.02 -17.02 -38.96
N ALA A 236 -27.18 -16.75 -39.96
CA ALA A 236 -27.25 -15.57 -40.81
C ALA A 236 -28.49 -15.49 -41.72
N SER A 237 -29.28 -16.56 -41.84
CA SER A 237 -30.56 -16.53 -42.57
C SER A 237 -31.63 -15.66 -41.88
N HIS A 238 -31.45 -15.33 -40.60
CA HIS A 238 -32.39 -14.51 -39.84
C HIS A 238 -32.14 -13.01 -40.05
N ARG A 239 -33.20 -12.19 -39.96
CA ARG A 239 -33.06 -10.73 -40.04
C ARG A 239 -32.40 -10.20 -38.76
N PRO A 240 -31.33 -9.40 -38.83
CA PRO A 240 -30.64 -8.90 -37.64
C PRO A 240 -31.55 -8.14 -36.66
N GLN A 241 -32.54 -7.40 -37.16
CA GLN A 241 -33.51 -6.70 -36.30
C GLN A 241 -34.35 -7.67 -35.45
N LEU A 242 -34.76 -8.82 -36.01
CA LEU A 242 -35.52 -9.84 -35.28
C LEU A 242 -34.66 -10.52 -34.22
N VAL A 243 -33.37 -10.73 -34.52
CA VAL A 243 -32.40 -11.26 -33.57
C VAL A 243 -32.25 -10.31 -32.39
N GLU A 244 -32.05 -9.02 -32.65
CA GLU A 244 -31.91 -8.01 -31.60
C GLU A 244 -33.14 -7.93 -30.69
N GLU A 245 -34.35 -7.93 -31.28
CA GLU A 245 -35.61 -7.87 -30.53
C GLU A 245 -35.84 -9.12 -29.66
N ALA A 246 -35.55 -10.31 -30.19
CA ALA A 246 -35.67 -11.56 -29.43
C ALA A 246 -34.69 -11.60 -28.26
N MET A 247 -33.44 -11.21 -28.47
CA MET A 247 -32.42 -11.15 -27.42
C MET A 247 -32.76 -10.11 -26.35
N ARG A 248 -33.28 -8.95 -26.76
CA ARG A 248 -33.72 -7.90 -25.83
C ARG A 248 -34.88 -8.38 -24.97
N THR A 249 -35.81 -9.13 -25.55
CA THR A 249 -36.94 -9.73 -24.83
C THR A 249 -36.47 -10.80 -23.85
N ALA A 250 -35.50 -11.63 -24.25
CA ALA A 250 -34.88 -12.62 -23.38
C ALA A 250 -34.23 -11.97 -22.14
N LEU A 251 -33.45 -10.89 -22.34
CA LEU A 251 -32.81 -10.18 -21.22
C LEU A 251 -33.84 -9.51 -20.29
N ARG A 252 -34.91 -8.91 -20.82
CA ARG A 252 -36.00 -8.33 -20.00
C ARG A 252 -36.73 -9.38 -19.16
N GLY A 253 -36.74 -10.64 -19.59
CA GLY A 253 -37.35 -11.74 -18.84
C GLY A 253 -36.53 -12.25 -17.66
N SER A 254 -35.26 -11.84 -17.52
CA SER A 254 -34.40 -12.31 -16.42
C SER A 254 -34.68 -11.60 -15.11
N THR A 255 -34.72 -12.39 -14.03
CA THR A 255 -34.91 -11.91 -12.66
C THR A 255 -33.60 -11.70 -11.90
N ARG A 256 -32.47 -12.22 -12.41
CA ARG A 256 -31.15 -12.13 -11.76
C ARG A 256 -30.26 -11.01 -12.29
N ILE A 257 -30.65 -10.35 -13.37
CA ILE A 257 -29.93 -9.20 -13.91
C ILE A 257 -30.54 -7.87 -13.43
N VAL A 258 -29.70 -6.85 -13.37
CA VAL A 258 -30.12 -5.47 -13.13
C VAL A 258 -30.76 -4.92 -14.41
N GLN A 259 -31.98 -4.39 -14.28
CA GLN A 259 -32.76 -3.85 -15.40
C GLN A 259 -32.58 -2.33 -15.57
N ASP A 260 -32.01 -1.65 -14.58
CA ASP A 260 -31.65 -0.23 -14.65
C ASP A 260 -30.19 -0.04 -14.17
N PRO A 261 -29.24 0.30 -15.06
CA PRO A 261 -29.43 0.60 -16.48
C PRO A 261 -29.84 -0.62 -17.31
N PRO A 262 -30.56 -0.41 -18.43
CA PRO A 262 -31.10 -1.50 -19.24
C PRO A 262 -29.98 -2.34 -19.86
N PRO A 263 -30.18 -3.65 -20.00
CA PRO A 263 -29.24 -4.52 -20.69
C PRO A 263 -29.14 -4.13 -22.17
N ILE A 264 -27.96 -4.32 -22.74
CA ILE A 264 -27.63 -3.92 -24.11
C ILE A 264 -27.49 -5.18 -24.97
N VAL A 265 -28.10 -5.13 -26.15
CA VAL A 265 -27.89 -6.11 -27.22
C VAL A 265 -27.14 -5.41 -28.33
N ALA A 266 -25.93 -5.88 -28.63
CA ALA A 266 -25.09 -5.30 -29.68
C ALA A 266 -24.82 -6.33 -30.76
N LEU A 267 -25.21 -6.02 -32.00
CA LEU A 267 -24.81 -6.79 -33.18
C LEU A 267 -23.37 -6.39 -33.53
N LYS A 268 -22.42 -7.33 -33.37
CA LYS A 268 -20.99 -7.07 -33.58
C LYS A 268 -20.57 -7.21 -35.03
N GLY A 269 -21.20 -8.14 -35.74
CA GLY A 269 -20.87 -8.46 -37.12
C GLY A 269 -21.81 -9.50 -37.69
N ILE A 270 -21.79 -9.61 -39.01
CA ILE A 270 -22.50 -10.62 -39.78
C ILE A 270 -21.54 -11.19 -40.83
N ASP A 271 -21.51 -12.51 -40.95
CA ASP A 271 -20.83 -13.22 -42.03
C ASP A 271 -21.82 -14.13 -42.77
N ALA A 272 -21.32 -14.99 -43.66
CA ALA A 272 -22.16 -15.87 -44.48
C ALA A 272 -23.00 -16.86 -43.66
N MET A 273 -22.58 -17.19 -42.43
CA MET A 273 -23.16 -18.25 -41.60
C MET A 273 -23.73 -17.71 -40.29
N THR A 274 -23.18 -16.63 -39.74
CA THR A 274 -23.48 -16.17 -38.38
C THR A 274 -23.72 -14.67 -38.27
N ILE A 275 -24.65 -14.32 -37.39
CA ILE A 275 -24.83 -12.99 -36.80
C ILE A 275 -24.26 -13.07 -35.37
N GLU A 276 -23.15 -12.37 -35.15
CA GLU A 276 -22.52 -12.30 -33.83
C GLU A 276 -23.22 -11.24 -32.98
N THR A 277 -23.90 -11.70 -31.92
CA THR A 277 -24.67 -10.86 -31.00
C THR A 277 -24.03 -10.89 -29.63
N GLU A 278 -23.67 -9.72 -29.12
CA GLU A 278 -23.13 -9.55 -27.78
C GLU A 278 -24.23 -9.03 -26.84
N LEU A 279 -24.51 -9.81 -25.80
CA LEU A 279 -25.43 -9.45 -24.73
C LEU A 279 -24.63 -8.89 -23.56
N GLN A 280 -24.85 -7.62 -23.22
CA GLN A 280 -24.23 -6.98 -22.05
C GLN A 280 -25.30 -6.73 -20.99
N PHE A 281 -25.11 -7.29 -19.81
CA PHE A 281 -26.05 -7.14 -18.69
C PHE A 281 -25.29 -7.05 -17.38
N ARG A 282 -25.90 -6.44 -16.37
CA ARG A 282 -25.27 -6.25 -15.06
C ARG A 282 -25.89 -7.18 -14.02
N VAL A 283 -25.10 -7.58 -13.04
CA VAL A 283 -25.55 -8.31 -11.85
C VAL A 283 -25.28 -7.49 -10.60
N THR A 284 -26.03 -7.70 -9.53
CA THR A 284 -25.90 -6.93 -8.27
C THR A 284 -24.61 -7.17 -7.50
N SER A 285 -23.90 -8.26 -7.79
CA SER A 285 -22.63 -8.59 -7.15
C SER A 285 -21.83 -9.54 -8.04
N PRO A 286 -20.48 -9.47 -8.06
CA PRO A 286 -19.64 -10.45 -8.76
C PRO A 286 -19.93 -11.91 -8.40
N ALA A 287 -20.45 -12.19 -7.21
CA ALA A 287 -20.87 -13.54 -6.80
C ALA A 287 -22.07 -14.09 -7.61
N ASN A 288 -22.91 -13.21 -8.16
CA ASN A 288 -24.12 -13.58 -8.91
C ASN A 288 -23.86 -13.83 -10.40
N ARG A 289 -22.59 -13.76 -10.86
CA ARG A 289 -22.21 -13.94 -12.27
C ARG A 289 -22.71 -15.26 -12.85
N THR A 290 -22.37 -16.38 -12.23
CA THR A 290 -22.70 -17.71 -12.76
C THR A 290 -24.21 -17.97 -12.78
N PRO A 291 -24.98 -17.74 -11.68
CA PRO A 291 -26.42 -17.96 -11.71
C PRO A 291 -27.16 -17.09 -12.74
N ALA A 292 -26.78 -15.81 -12.87
CA ALA A 292 -27.40 -14.92 -13.84
C ALA A 292 -27.05 -15.31 -15.29
N ARG A 293 -25.78 -15.67 -15.55
CA ARG A 293 -25.36 -16.13 -16.88
C ARG A 293 -26.13 -17.38 -17.31
N ASN A 294 -26.34 -18.33 -16.40
CA ASN A 294 -27.09 -19.55 -16.70
C ASN A 294 -28.56 -19.25 -17.01
N GLU A 295 -29.23 -18.41 -16.19
CA GLU A 295 -30.61 -17.99 -16.45
C GLU A 295 -30.73 -17.29 -17.82
N VAL A 296 -29.81 -16.38 -18.15
CA VAL A 296 -29.81 -15.70 -19.44
C VAL A 296 -29.60 -16.68 -20.61
N ILE A 297 -28.72 -17.68 -20.48
CA ILE A 297 -28.53 -18.71 -21.50
C ILE A 297 -29.83 -19.51 -21.72
N ASP A 298 -30.50 -19.90 -20.64
CA ASP A 298 -31.77 -20.64 -20.72
C ASP A 298 -32.87 -19.78 -21.37
N LEU A 299 -32.96 -18.50 -21.02
CA LEU A 299 -33.90 -17.56 -21.61
C LEU A 299 -33.61 -17.36 -23.11
N VAL A 300 -32.36 -17.12 -23.48
CA VAL A 300 -31.95 -16.99 -24.89
C VAL A 300 -32.34 -18.23 -25.67
N HIS A 301 -32.04 -19.43 -25.16
CA HIS A 301 -32.43 -20.69 -25.80
C HIS A 301 -33.95 -20.80 -26.01
N ASN A 302 -34.73 -20.49 -24.96
CA ASN A 302 -36.19 -20.57 -25.02
C ASN A 302 -36.80 -19.55 -25.99
N TYR A 303 -36.34 -18.31 -25.98
CA TYR A 303 -36.81 -17.25 -26.87
C TYR A 303 -36.40 -17.50 -28.33
N CYS A 304 -35.20 -18.01 -28.59
CA CYS A 304 -34.81 -18.43 -29.93
C CYS A 304 -35.79 -19.49 -30.47
N ARG A 305 -36.11 -20.50 -29.67
CA ARG A 305 -37.05 -21.56 -30.07
C ARG A 305 -38.47 -21.05 -30.32
N GLN A 306 -38.94 -20.09 -29.53
CA GLN A 306 -40.29 -19.51 -29.68
C GLN A 306 -40.39 -18.57 -30.89
N SER A 307 -39.34 -17.81 -31.17
CA SER A 307 -39.28 -16.86 -32.29
C SER A 307 -38.82 -17.50 -33.61
N GLY A 308 -38.59 -18.81 -33.62
CA GLY A 308 -38.10 -19.55 -34.80
C GLY A 308 -36.66 -19.20 -35.18
N LEU A 309 -35.89 -18.59 -34.28
CA LEU A 309 -34.47 -18.29 -34.50
C LEU A 309 -33.62 -19.55 -34.26
N SER A 310 -32.70 -19.82 -35.19
CA SER A 310 -31.76 -20.93 -35.07
C SER A 310 -30.38 -20.44 -34.61
N LEU A 311 -29.78 -21.14 -33.64
CA LEU A 311 -28.38 -20.94 -33.28
C LEU A 311 -27.49 -21.36 -34.44
N ALA A 312 -26.39 -20.64 -34.64
CA ALA A 312 -25.45 -20.95 -35.71
C ALA A 312 -24.81 -22.34 -35.50
N MET A 313 -24.77 -23.14 -36.57
CA MET A 313 -24.02 -24.38 -36.59
C MET A 313 -22.53 -24.10 -36.79
N PRO A 314 -21.63 -24.96 -36.27
CA PRO A 314 -20.20 -24.81 -36.54
C PRO A 314 -19.94 -24.86 -38.06
N PRO A 315 -19.03 -24.01 -38.58
CA PRO A 315 -18.77 -23.96 -40.01
C PRO A 315 -18.27 -25.31 -40.52
N ARG A 316 -18.90 -25.82 -41.59
CA ARG A 316 -18.43 -27.00 -42.33
C ARG A 316 -17.79 -26.51 -43.63
N SER A 317 -16.49 -26.73 -43.80
CA SER A 317 -15.84 -26.55 -45.09
C SER A 317 -15.91 -27.84 -45.89
N TYR A 318 -16.41 -27.75 -47.12
CA TYR A 318 -16.30 -28.82 -48.11
C TYR A 318 -15.17 -28.46 -49.06
N LEU A 319 -14.11 -29.28 -49.07
CA LEU A 319 -13.06 -29.22 -50.10
C LEU A 319 -13.61 -29.88 -51.36
N TYR A 320 -13.96 -29.08 -52.36
CA TYR A 320 -14.26 -29.58 -53.70
C TYR A 320 -12.94 -29.69 -54.48
N ALA A 321 -12.43 -30.91 -54.64
CA ALA A 321 -11.35 -31.17 -55.58
C ALA A 321 -11.98 -31.36 -56.98
N SER A 322 -11.59 -30.53 -57.95
CA SER A 322 -12.01 -30.72 -59.34
C SER A 322 -11.43 -32.04 -59.87
N PRO A 323 -12.22 -32.90 -60.54
CA PRO A 323 -11.74 -34.16 -61.12
C PRO A 323 -10.63 -33.99 -62.18
N GLU A 324 -10.44 -32.79 -62.73
CA GLU A 324 -9.47 -32.54 -63.81
C GLU A 324 -8.00 -32.62 -63.36
N ALA A 325 -7.70 -32.68 -62.06
CA ALA A 325 -6.32 -32.74 -61.59
C ALA A 325 -5.66 -34.12 -61.74
N ASP A 326 -6.42 -35.20 -61.89
CA ASP A 326 -5.88 -36.57 -62.04
C ASP A 326 -5.71 -37.01 -63.51
N GLU A 327 -6.44 -36.44 -64.46
CA GLU A 327 -6.25 -36.77 -65.89
C GLU A 327 -4.93 -36.24 -66.46
N VAL A 328 -4.42 -35.13 -65.93
CA VAL A 328 -3.15 -34.52 -66.39
C VAL A 328 -1.93 -35.36 -65.96
N LYS A 329 -2.02 -36.12 -64.86
CA LYS A 329 -0.93 -37.00 -64.40
C LYS A 329 -0.91 -38.38 -65.07
N LEU A 330 -2.06 -38.91 -65.48
CA LEU A 330 -2.13 -40.21 -66.17
C LEU A 330 -1.69 -40.14 -67.64
N ARG A 331 -1.86 -39.00 -68.30
CA ARG A 331 -1.40 -38.81 -69.70
C ARG A 331 0.11 -38.54 -69.84
N SER A 332 0.79 -38.07 -68.80
CA SER A 332 2.25 -37.82 -68.84
C SER A 332 3.11 -39.04 -68.49
N SER A 333 2.53 -40.15 -68.02
CA SER A 333 3.27 -41.35 -67.61
C SER A 333 3.24 -42.50 -68.62
N GLY A 334 2.53 -42.33 -69.75
CA GLY A 334 2.37 -43.37 -70.79
C GLY A 334 3.21 -43.19 -72.06
N ALA A 335 4.18 -42.28 -72.05
CA ALA A 335 5.07 -42.01 -73.19
C ALA A 335 6.54 -42.15 -72.78
N LEU A 336 6.98 -43.38 -72.51
CA LEU A 336 8.36 -43.85 -72.64
C LEU A 336 8.37 -45.30 -73.11
#